data_AF-A0A7S0N067-F1
#
_entry.id   AF-A0A7S0N067-F1
#
_cell.length_a   1.000
_cell.length_b   1.000
_cell.length_c   1.000
_cell.angle_alpha   90.00
_cell.angle_beta   90.00
_cell.angle_gamma   90.00
#
_symmetry.space_group_name_H-M   'P 1'
#
loop_
_entity.id
_entity.type
_entity.pdbx_description
1 polymer ?
#
loop_
_entity_poly.entity_id
_entity_poly.type
_entity_poly.pdbx_seq_one_letter_code
_entity_poly.pdbx_strand_id
1 'polypeptide(L)'
;ARPVYIAAQGGNVECINALVKLKASVQVEDTSKQTPLHQAALNGHAGCVEALLDHKADVAARDSLGRTALDRAEENGFQDCVSLLTGAMGEEASDRQRRKQNSKNNGVQQDKKLIISSGDISDIDGFMALAEYAKLDADV
;
A
#
# COMPACT_ATOMS: atom_id res chain seq x y z
N ALA A 1 -21.89 -20.98 -7.74
CA ALA A 1 -21.96 -19.79 -6.87
C ALA A 1 -20.66 -19.66 -6.09
N ARG A 2 -20.25 -18.45 -5.72
CA ARG A 2 -18.98 -18.18 -5.01
C ARG A 2 -19.30 -17.70 -3.58
N PRO A 3 -19.80 -18.59 -2.71
CA PRO A 3 -20.42 -18.16 -1.46
C PRO A 3 -19.42 -17.49 -0.50
N VAL A 4 -18.16 -17.95 -0.46
CA VAL A 4 -17.10 -17.34 0.37
C VAL A 4 -16.78 -15.92 -0.08
N TYR A 5 -16.82 -15.68 -1.39
CA TYR A 5 -16.61 -14.35 -1.97
C TYR A 5 -17.69 -13.36 -1.53
N ILE A 6 -18.96 -13.77 -1.60
CA ILE A 6 -20.10 -12.94 -1.18
C ILE A 6 -20.07 -12.71 0.34
N ALA A 7 -19.72 -13.74 1.13
CA ALA A 7 -19.59 -13.61 2.57
C ALA A 7 -18.49 -12.62 2.98
N ALA A 8 -17.33 -12.66 2.31
CA ALA A 8 -16.22 -11.74 2.52
C ALA A 8 -16.55 -10.30 2.09
N GLN A 9 -17.31 -10.13 1.00
CA GLN A 9 -17.81 -8.82 0.58
C GLN A 9 -18.77 -8.23 1.63
N GLY A 10 -19.63 -9.06 2.21
CA GLY A 10 -20.62 -8.66 3.22
C GLY A 10 -20.10 -8.59 4.66
N GLY A 11 -18.83 -8.92 4.93
CA GLY A 11 -18.26 -8.88 6.28
C GLY A 11 -18.73 -10.01 7.21
N ASN A 12 -19.28 -11.10 6.67
CA ASN A 12 -19.87 -12.18 7.47
C ASN A 12 -18.84 -13.27 7.79
N VAL A 13 -18.16 -13.14 8.93
CA VAL A 13 -17.11 -14.05 9.39
C VAL A 13 -17.64 -15.46 9.66
N GLU A 14 -18.83 -15.56 10.28
CA GLU A 14 -19.48 -16.83 10.61
C GLU A 14 -19.81 -17.61 9.34
N CYS A 15 -20.27 -16.91 8.29
CA CYS A 15 -20.55 -17.51 6.99
C CYS A 15 -19.27 -18.04 6.35
N ILE A 16 -18.15 -17.29 6.40
CA ILE A 16 -16.85 -17.77 5.88
C ILE A 16 -16.46 -19.06 6.61
N ASN A 17 -16.48 -19.06 7.94
CA ASN A 17 -16.12 -20.22 8.74
C ASN A 17 -17.01 -21.44 8.47
N ALA A 18 -18.33 -21.24 8.34
CA ALA A 18 -19.26 -22.30 7.99
C ALA A 18 -18.99 -22.87 6.58
N LEU A 19 -18.73 -21.99 5.61
CA LEU A 19 -18.46 -22.40 4.22
C LEU A 19 -17.13 -23.14 4.09
N VAL A 20 -16.08 -22.71 4.78
CA VAL A 20 -14.80 -23.42 4.77
C VAL A 20 -14.93 -24.80 5.43
N LYS A 21 -15.71 -24.93 6.51
CA LYS A 21 -16.05 -26.25 7.10
C LYS A 21 -16.77 -27.17 6.11
N LEU A 22 -17.54 -26.60 5.17
CA LEU A 22 -18.18 -27.32 4.06
C LEU A 22 -17.24 -27.58 2.87
N LYS A 23 -15.92 -27.40 3.04
CA LYS A 23 -14.88 -27.53 2.00
C LYS A 23 -15.05 -26.55 0.83
N ALA A 24 -15.63 -25.38 1.07
CA ALA A 24 -15.62 -24.32 0.08
C ALA A 24 -14.18 -23.82 -0.14
N SER A 25 -13.83 -23.53 -1.39
CA SER A 25 -12.53 -22.94 -1.71
C SER A 25 -12.47 -21.48 -1.24
N VAL A 26 -11.37 -21.10 -0.60
CA VAL A 26 -11.06 -19.71 -0.22
C VAL A 26 -10.29 -18.96 -1.31
N GLN A 27 -9.80 -19.65 -2.33
CA GLN A 27 -8.97 -19.09 -3.42
C GLN A 27 -9.78 -18.78 -4.67
N VAL A 28 -11.04 -18.41 -4.48
CA VAL A 28 -11.99 -18.28 -5.58
C VAL A 28 -11.77 -16.89 -6.20
N GLU A 29 -11.43 -16.79 -7.49
CA GLU A 29 -11.07 -15.53 -8.18
C GLU A 29 -12.17 -14.97 -9.10
N ASP A 30 -12.59 -13.72 -8.92
CA ASP A 30 -13.64 -13.10 -9.74
C ASP A 30 -13.13 -12.79 -11.15
N THR A 31 -13.97 -12.25 -12.03
CA THR A 31 -13.61 -11.76 -13.37
C THR A 31 -12.42 -10.78 -13.35
N SER A 32 -12.23 -10.07 -12.24
CA SER A 32 -11.09 -9.17 -11.99
C SER A 32 -9.92 -9.84 -11.26
N LYS A 33 -9.84 -11.18 -11.23
CA LYS A 33 -8.88 -11.98 -10.44
C LYS A 33 -8.86 -11.65 -8.94
N GLN A 34 -9.95 -11.08 -8.43
CA GLN A 34 -10.05 -10.73 -7.02
C GLN A 34 -10.43 -11.96 -6.20
N THR A 35 -9.63 -12.23 -5.18
CA THR A 35 -9.91 -13.28 -4.18
C THR A 35 -10.85 -12.75 -3.09
N PRO A 36 -11.46 -13.61 -2.26
CA PRO A 36 -12.25 -13.16 -1.11
C PRO A 36 -11.42 -12.29 -0.16
N LEU A 37 -10.11 -12.53 -0.07
CA LEU A 37 -9.19 -11.72 0.73
C LEU A 37 -9.09 -10.28 0.22
N HIS A 38 -9.07 -10.07 -1.11
CA HIS A 38 -9.15 -8.73 -1.69
C HIS A 38 -10.44 -8.02 -1.32
N GLN A 39 -11.59 -8.72 -1.34
CA GLN A 39 -12.88 -8.11 -0.99
C GLN A 39 -12.98 -7.79 0.51
N ALA A 40 -12.51 -8.66 1.39
CA ALA A 40 -12.46 -8.39 2.82
C ALA A 40 -11.58 -7.16 3.10
N ALA A 41 -10.39 -7.10 2.50
CA ALA A 41 -9.46 -5.98 2.63
C ALA A 41 -9.98 -4.67 2.01
N LEU A 42 -10.66 -4.75 0.87
CA LEU A 42 -11.24 -3.58 0.17
C LEU A 42 -12.40 -2.96 0.94
N ASN A 43 -13.13 -3.74 1.73
CA ASN A 43 -14.26 -3.26 2.53
C ASN A 43 -13.89 -3.02 4.00
N GLY A 44 -12.63 -3.26 4.40
CA GLY A 44 -12.17 -3.05 5.78
C GLY A 44 -12.63 -4.11 6.78
N HIS A 45 -13.08 -5.28 6.32
CA HIS A 45 -13.59 -6.34 7.17
C HIS A 45 -12.46 -7.16 7.79
N ALA A 46 -11.82 -6.60 8.83
CA ALA A 46 -10.66 -7.19 9.50
C ALA A 46 -10.92 -8.62 10.00
N GLY A 47 -12.10 -8.89 10.59
CA GLY A 47 -12.45 -10.24 11.03
C GLY A 47 -12.60 -11.25 9.88
N CYS A 48 -13.02 -10.80 8.69
CA CYS A 48 -13.03 -11.65 7.50
C CYS A 48 -11.61 -11.88 6.97
N VAL A 49 -10.74 -10.87 7.02
CA VAL A 49 -9.33 -11.01 6.67
C VAL A 49 -8.68 -12.06 7.57
N GLU A 50 -8.82 -11.93 8.88
CA GLU A 50 -8.30 -12.89 9.86
C GLU A 50 -8.80 -14.31 9.60
N ALA A 51 -10.11 -14.51 9.46
CA ALA A 51 -10.66 -15.83 9.18
C ALA A 51 -10.14 -16.42 7.86
N LEU A 52 -9.99 -15.61 6.80
CA LEU A 52 -9.42 -16.08 5.54
C LEU A 52 -7.95 -16.45 5.67
N LEU A 53 -7.17 -15.70 6.45
CA LEU A 53 -5.77 -16.01 6.76
C LEU A 53 -5.63 -17.31 7.54
N ASP A 54 -6.48 -17.53 8.55
CA ASP A 54 -6.53 -18.79 9.31
C ASP A 54 -6.78 -20.01 8.42
N HIS A 55 -7.57 -19.82 7.36
CA HIS A 55 -7.86 -20.84 6.35
C HIS A 55 -6.86 -20.87 5.18
N LYS A 56 -5.66 -20.28 5.36
CA LYS A 56 -4.55 -20.28 4.39
C LYS A 56 -4.90 -19.62 3.05
N ALA A 57 -5.68 -18.54 3.07
CA ALA A 57 -5.85 -17.71 1.88
C ALA A 57 -4.50 -17.15 1.40
N ASP A 58 -4.38 -16.99 0.08
CA ASP A 58 -3.13 -16.48 -0.51
C ASP A 58 -3.07 -14.96 -0.37
N VAL A 59 -2.14 -14.50 0.48
CA VAL A 59 -1.86 -13.08 0.73
C VAL A 59 -1.06 -12.42 -0.39
N ALA A 60 -0.33 -13.22 -1.17
CA ALA A 60 0.46 -12.76 -2.31
C ALA A 60 -0.36 -12.75 -3.61
N ALA A 61 -1.59 -13.25 -3.59
CA ALA A 61 -2.51 -13.22 -4.71
C ALA A 61 -2.63 -11.80 -5.26
N ARG A 62 -2.58 -11.68 -6.59
CA ARG A 62 -2.68 -10.41 -7.29
C ARG A 62 -3.95 -10.35 -8.11
N ASP A 63 -4.66 -9.24 -8.01
CA ASP A 63 -5.80 -8.94 -8.85
C ASP A 63 -5.40 -8.61 -10.30
N SER A 64 -6.39 -8.29 -11.15
CA SER A 64 -6.18 -7.90 -12.56
C SER A 64 -5.33 -6.65 -12.76
N LEU A 65 -5.15 -5.83 -11.71
CA LEU A 65 -4.34 -4.62 -11.69
C LEU A 65 -2.96 -4.87 -11.07
N GLY A 66 -2.64 -6.12 -10.73
CA GLY A 66 -1.37 -6.51 -10.12
C GLY A 66 -1.24 -6.13 -8.64
N ARG A 67 -2.35 -5.76 -8.00
CA ARG A 67 -2.39 -5.34 -6.59
C ARG A 67 -2.73 -6.51 -5.70
N THR A 68 -2.16 -6.52 -4.50
CA THR A 68 -2.43 -7.49 -3.43
C THR A 68 -3.56 -7.00 -2.53
N ALA A 69 -4.08 -7.89 -1.68
CA ALA A 69 -5.05 -7.51 -0.65
C ALA A 69 -4.50 -6.41 0.27
N LEU A 70 -3.19 -6.42 0.58
CA LEU A 70 -2.54 -5.37 1.36
C LEU A 70 -2.59 -4.03 0.64
N ASP A 71 -2.23 -3.97 -0.65
CA ASP A 71 -2.28 -2.72 -1.42
C ASP A 71 -3.70 -2.13 -1.40
N ARG A 72 -4.75 -2.97 -1.48
CA ARG A 72 -6.15 -2.52 -1.37
C ARG A 72 -6.50 -1.99 0.01
N ALA A 73 -6.09 -2.67 1.08
CA ALA A 73 -6.32 -2.19 2.45
C ALA A 73 -5.61 -0.86 2.70
N GLU A 74 -4.40 -0.71 2.17
CA GLU A 74 -3.58 0.49 2.30
C GLU A 74 -4.13 1.69 1.51
N GLU A 75 -4.61 1.47 0.28
CA GLU A 75 -5.26 2.51 -0.53
C GLU A 75 -6.51 3.09 0.14
N ASN A 76 -7.26 2.26 0.87
CA ASN A 76 -8.47 2.67 1.57
C ASN A 76 -8.23 3.10 3.03
N GLY A 77 -7.01 2.93 3.55
CA GLY A 77 -6.64 3.34 4.90
C GLY A 77 -7.15 2.43 6.03
N PHE A 78 -7.48 1.16 5.75
CA PHE A 78 -7.94 0.21 6.76
C PHE A 78 -6.78 -0.37 7.57
N GLN A 79 -6.32 0.38 8.57
CA GLN A 79 -5.15 0.05 9.39
C GLN A 79 -5.22 -1.35 10.03
N ASP A 80 -6.39 -1.79 10.50
CA ASP A 80 -6.56 -3.12 11.09
C ASP A 80 -6.27 -4.23 10.08
N CYS A 81 -6.82 -4.10 8.86
CA CYS A 81 -6.53 -5.03 7.77
C CYS A 81 -5.06 -4.98 7.35
N VAL A 82 -4.47 -3.79 7.30
CA VAL A 82 -3.04 -3.60 6.98
C VAL A 82 -2.17 -4.31 8.02
N SER A 83 -2.48 -4.16 9.31
CA SER A 83 -1.73 -4.81 10.40
C SER A 83 -1.80 -6.34 10.29
N LEU A 84 -3.00 -6.89 10.10
CA LEU A 84 -3.22 -8.34 9.92
C LEU A 84 -2.48 -8.87 8.69
N LEU A 85 -2.61 -8.20 7.55
CA LEU A 85 -1.98 -8.62 6.30
C LEU A 85 -0.47 -8.45 6.36
N THR A 86 0.05 -7.38 6.96
CA THR A 86 1.50 -7.18 7.14
C THR A 86 2.10 -8.25 8.04
N GLY A 87 1.40 -8.63 9.12
CA GLY A 87 1.80 -9.75 9.98
C GLY A 87 1.83 -11.08 9.23
N ALA A 88 0.83 -11.34 8.39
CA ALA A 88 0.78 -12.55 7.56
C ALA A 88 1.82 -12.54 6.42
N MET A 89 2.24 -11.37 5.95
CA MET A 89 3.25 -11.18 4.91
C MET A 89 4.67 -11.00 5.48
N GLY A 90 4.82 -11.08 6.80
CA GLY A 90 5.98 -10.65 7.60
C GLY A 90 7.32 -11.33 7.34
N GLU A 91 7.45 -12.19 6.33
CA GLU A 91 8.76 -12.64 5.82
C GLU A 91 9.22 -11.89 4.55
N GLU A 92 8.36 -11.11 3.88
CA GLU A 92 8.71 -10.35 2.65
C GLU A 92 8.54 -8.81 2.79
N ALA A 93 8.22 -8.34 4.00
CA ALA A 93 7.80 -6.95 4.25
C ALA A 93 8.92 -5.89 4.14
N SER A 94 10.19 -6.29 4.03
CA SER A 94 11.31 -5.32 4.03
C SER A 94 11.40 -4.46 2.76
N ASP A 95 10.81 -4.90 1.63
CA ASP A 95 11.05 -4.26 0.32
C ASP A 95 9.94 -3.33 -0.18
N ARG A 96 8.72 -3.37 0.39
CA ARG A 96 7.57 -2.61 -0.15
C ARG A 96 7.46 -1.17 0.35
N GLN A 97 8.03 -0.85 1.52
CA GLN A 97 8.04 0.51 2.10
C GLN A 97 8.65 1.56 1.15
N ARG A 98 9.54 1.16 0.23
CA ARG A 98 10.17 2.05 -0.76
C ARG A 98 9.22 2.57 -1.84
N ARG A 99 8.09 1.92 -2.15
CA ARG A 99 7.19 2.35 -3.25
C ARG A 99 6.21 3.47 -2.84
N LYS A 100 5.77 3.49 -1.58
CA LYS A 100 4.84 4.52 -1.07
C LYS A 100 5.44 5.91 -0.93
N GLN A 101 6.76 6.01 -0.79
CA GLN A 101 7.43 7.32 -0.75
C GLN A 101 7.32 8.08 -2.09
N ASN A 102 7.04 7.41 -3.22
CA ASN A 102 7.01 8.05 -4.53
C ASN A 102 5.63 8.62 -4.94
N SER A 103 4.52 8.22 -4.29
CA SER A 103 3.18 8.72 -4.66
C SER A 103 2.84 10.09 -4.05
N LYS A 104 3.59 10.58 -3.05
CA LYS A 104 3.42 11.94 -2.51
C LYS A 104 4.14 13.02 -3.34
N ASN A 105 4.86 12.66 -4.41
CA ASN A 105 5.59 13.60 -5.27
C ASN A 105 4.88 14.00 -6.57
N ASN A 106 3.71 13.44 -6.89
CA ASN A 106 2.96 13.76 -8.12
C ASN A 106 1.83 14.79 -7.95
N GLY A 107 2.00 15.73 -7.01
CA GLY A 107 1.09 16.88 -6.86
C GLY A 107 1.76 18.22 -6.55
N VAL A 108 3.08 18.27 -6.35
CA VAL A 108 3.79 19.53 -5.99
C VAL A 108 5.20 19.63 -6.61
N GLN A 109 5.42 19.09 -7.82
CA GLN A 109 6.69 19.27 -8.54
C GLN A 109 6.51 19.70 -10.01
N GLN A 110 5.60 20.65 -10.28
CA GLN A 110 5.75 21.50 -11.47
C GLN A 110 5.90 23.00 -11.18
N ASP A 111 5.61 23.50 -9.96
CA ASP A 111 5.57 24.96 -9.74
C ASP A 111 6.44 25.45 -8.57
N LYS A 112 7.72 25.06 -8.52
CA LYS A 112 8.70 25.69 -7.59
C LYS A 112 9.94 26.28 -8.24
N LYS A 113 9.94 26.51 -9.55
CA LYS A 113 11.09 27.15 -10.20
C LYS A 113 10.74 27.96 -11.44
N LEU A 114 9.90 29.00 -11.29
CA LEU A 114 9.99 30.21 -12.13
C LEU A 114 9.19 31.39 -11.56
N ILE A 115 9.75 32.11 -10.58
CA ILE A 115 9.45 33.54 -10.43
C ILE A 115 10.78 34.26 -10.21
N ILE A 116 11.46 34.51 -11.33
CA ILE A 116 12.44 35.59 -11.41
C ILE A 116 11.66 36.73 -12.07
N SER A 117 11.04 37.60 -11.28
CA SER A 117 10.55 38.88 -11.79
C SER A 117 10.30 39.88 -10.66
N SER A 118 11.28 40.78 -10.52
CA SER A 118 11.15 42.21 -10.25
C SER A 118 10.33 42.65 -9.04
N GLY A 119 11.04 42.90 -7.93
CA GLY A 119 10.55 43.68 -6.79
C GLY A 119 11.28 43.27 -5.51
N ASP A 120 12.21 44.11 -5.07
CA ASP A 120 12.94 44.10 -3.79
C ASP A 120 14.17 43.16 -3.68
N ILE A 121 15.28 43.69 -4.20
CA ILE A 121 16.66 43.25 -3.93
C ILE A 121 17.15 44.00 -2.68
N SER A 122 16.83 43.52 -1.47
CA SER A 122 17.39 44.11 -0.24
C SER A 122 18.00 43.10 0.74
N ASP A 123 17.80 41.79 0.58
CA ASP A 123 18.39 40.79 1.47
C ASP A 123 19.43 39.93 0.73
N ILE A 124 20.66 40.47 0.63
CA ILE A 124 21.82 39.91 -0.09
C ILE A 124 22.65 38.94 0.80
N ASP A 125 22.21 38.62 2.01
CA ASP A 125 23.08 37.93 3.00
C ASP A 125 23.07 36.39 2.96
N GLY A 126 22.50 35.76 1.93
CA GLY A 126 22.42 34.29 1.85
C GLY A 126 23.32 33.59 0.83
N PHE A 127 23.95 34.31 -0.10
CA PHE A 127 24.57 33.74 -1.31
C PHE A 127 26.10 33.56 -1.24
N MET A 128 26.75 33.81 -0.10
CA MET A 128 28.20 33.69 0.09
C MET A 128 28.59 32.62 1.13
N ALA A 129 28.21 31.36 0.89
CA ALA A 129 28.76 30.21 1.62
C ALA A 129 29.06 29.00 0.72
N LEU A 130 29.29 29.22 -0.58
CA LEU A 130 29.66 28.16 -1.54
C LEU A 130 31.08 28.29 -2.11
N ALA A 131 31.91 29.17 -1.55
CA ALA A 131 33.30 29.39 -2.01
C ALA A 131 34.39 28.78 -1.09
N GLU A 132 34.03 28.05 -0.03
CA GLU A 132 35.00 27.57 0.97
C GLU A 132 34.91 26.06 1.25
N TYR A 133 34.67 25.25 0.20
CA TYR A 133 34.76 23.78 0.26
C TYR A 133 35.71 23.16 -0.78
N ALA A 134 36.52 23.96 -1.48
CA ALA A 134 37.45 23.46 -2.51
C ALA A 134 38.91 23.80 -2.21
N LYS A 135 39.37 23.61 -0.97
CA LYS A 135 40.76 23.88 -0.59
C LYS A 135 41.52 22.74 0.10
N LEU A 136 41.13 21.48 -0.05
CA LEU A 136 41.94 20.34 0.39
C LEU A 136 41.77 19.16 -0.55
N ASP A 137 42.59 19.12 -1.61
CA ASP A 137 43.26 17.92 -2.14
C ASP A 137 43.92 18.23 -3.50
N ALA A 138 45.04 18.96 -3.45
CA ALA A 138 46.15 18.87 -4.40
C ALA A 138 47.26 19.84 -3.94
N ASP A 139 48.06 19.39 -2.96
CA ASP A 139 49.42 19.91 -2.75
C ASP A 139 50.36 18.81 -3.25
N VAL A 140 51.39 19.24 -3.99
CA VAL A 140 52.36 18.51 -4.87
C VAL A 140 51.99 18.42 -6.35
#